data_AF-A0A651F590-F1
#
_entry.id   AF-A0A651F590-F1
#
_cell.length_a   1.000
_cell.length_b   1.000
_cell.length_c   1.000
_cell.angle_alpha   90.00
_cell.angle_beta   90.00
_cell.angle_gamma   90.00
#
_symmetry.space_group_name_H-M   'P 1'
#
loop_
_entity.id
_entity.type
_entity.pdbx_description
1 polymer ?
#
loop_
_entity_poly.entity_id
_entity_poly.type
_entity_poly.pdbx_seq_one_letter_code
_entity_poly.pdbx_strand_id
1 'polypeptide(L)'
;MIILFYMAVLVSLLVLRYRAATGHRMSEKRDGLGRVYYEGVNIVEAVKRPESPRGRRSVVDIGLKLNRPFFFRIRRISALPVMLEHMKLAEYVDGIPGAGLVFVAEHPDDLRELINNRTAREAIYDIFVHYEAEKIVCFGQRIWVRLRGARLKNYNGTMRSALLSRLWEIAHVAQENEQARAGTNREFHGALRLPWVMAAHLALLVCGIFTGFHLLIDDRVTFLNPVTLWVYGFLLAIPLSLLWVNILYKFLRRTMWTILALADFILLGLTGIVLLSVSGIYAANRYLPQPPAVHINSYVDNTVCSIRCHVTTGSHGIGWDAKLSGEECKAEHRNKLIVGMRQQSRCLERVDYDFTLLTAPVPDLDKSLKIRVTREDFDTITPGDPVSIAVYRGAFGLRWIDKDEWR
;
A
#
# COMPACT_ATOMS: atom_id res chain seq x y z
N MET A 1 0.28 11.71 -7.58
CA MET A 1 -0.25 10.62 -8.45
C MET A 1 0.23 9.23 -8.05
N ILE A 2 1.55 8.98 -7.93
CA ILE A 2 2.11 7.66 -7.58
C ILE A 2 1.52 7.11 -6.26
N ILE A 3 1.38 7.94 -5.23
CA ILE A 3 0.78 7.55 -3.94
C ILE A 3 -0.70 7.18 -4.05
N LEU A 4 -1.49 7.96 -4.79
CA LEU A 4 -2.90 7.63 -5.04
C LEU A 4 -3.04 6.32 -5.81
N PHE A 5 -2.11 6.06 -6.74
CA PHE A 5 -2.03 4.78 -7.44
C PHE A 5 -1.73 3.62 -6.48
N TYR A 6 -0.76 3.77 -5.56
CA TYR A 6 -0.47 2.73 -4.56
C TYR A 6 -1.63 2.49 -3.58
N MET A 7 -2.27 3.55 -3.11
CA MET A 7 -3.46 3.47 -2.25
C MET A 7 -4.59 2.74 -2.98
N ALA A 8 -4.82 3.07 -4.25
CA ALA A 8 -5.82 2.40 -5.08
C ALA A 8 -5.48 0.92 -5.31
N VAL A 9 -4.22 0.58 -5.55
CA VAL A 9 -3.77 -0.83 -5.71
C VAL A 9 -3.95 -1.60 -4.40
N LEU A 10 -3.55 -1.04 -3.26
CA LEU A 10 -3.69 -1.67 -1.94
C LEU A 10 -5.16 -1.93 -1.62
N VAL A 11 -6.01 -0.89 -1.72
CA VAL A 11 -7.46 -1.00 -1.48
C VAL A 11 -8.08 -2.01 -2.45
N SER A 12 -7.68 -2.00 -3.73
CA SER A 12 -8.17 -2.98 -4.71
C SER A 12 -7.78 -4.41 -4.35
N LEU A 13 -6.53 -4.66 -3.94
CA LEU A 13 -6.06 -5.98 -3.50
C LEU A 13 -6.82 -6.44 -2.24
N LEU A 14 -7.07 -5.54 -1.30
CA LEU A 14 -7.83 -5.82 -0.09
C LEU A 14 -9.28 -6.15 -0.38
N VAL A 15 -9.95 -5.34 -1.20
CA VAL A 15 -11.33 -5.60 -1.66
C VAL A 15 -11.38 -6.92 -2.41
N LEU A 16 -10.42 -7.22 -3.28
CA LEU A 16 -10.34 -8.50 -4.00
C LEU A 16 -10.14 -9.68 -3.04
N ARG A 17 -9.28 -9.55 -2.03
CA ARG A 17 -9.06 -10.58 -1.00
C ARG A 17 -10.31 -10.80 -0.16
N TYR A 18 -10.96 -9.74 0.31
CA TYR A 18 -12.20 -9.81 1.08
C TYR A 18 -13.35 -10.41 0.24
N ARG A 19 -13.49 -9.98 -1.02
CA ARG A 19 -14.49 -10.51 -1.96
C ARG A 19 -14.24 -11.99 -2.31
N ALA A 20 -12.98 -12.41 -2.39
CA ALA A 20 -12.62 -13.81 -2.57
C ALA A 20 -12.87 -14.63 -1.29
N ALA A 21 -12.65 -14.04 -0.11
CA ALA A 21 -12.89 -14.65 1.18
C ALA A 21 -14.38 -14.76 1.52
N THR A 22 -15.27 -13.94 0.98
CA THR A 22 -16.73 -14.03 1.22
C THR A 22 -17.47 -15.02 0.32
N GLY A 23 -16.73 -15.72 -0.57
CA GLY A 23 -17.35 -16.65 -1.51
C GLY A 23 -18.24 -15.96 -2.56
N HIS A 24 -18.03 -14.67 -2.82
CA HIS A 24 -18.92 -13.85 -3.65
C HIS A 24 -19.07 -14.32 -5.11
N ARG A 25 -18.20 -15.22 -5.59
CA ARG A 25 -18.28 -15.81 -6.94
C ARG A 25 -19.24 -16.99 -7.04
N MET A 26 -19.89 -17.39 -5.95
CA MET A 26 -20.87 -18.48 -5.95
C MET A 26 -22.29 -17.95 -6.20
N SER A 27 -23.03 -18.67 -7.04
CA SER A 27 -24.45 -18.43 -7.31
C SER A 27 -25.32 -19.19 -6.31
N GLU A 28 -26.41 -18.57 -5.86
CA GLU A 28 -27.40 -19.23 -5.01
C GLU A 28 -28.25 -20.20 -5.84
N LYS A 29 -28.46 -21.40 -5.33
CA LYS A 29 -29.23 -22.48 -5.94
C LYS A 29 -30.08 -23.18 -4.89
N ARG A 30 -31.07 -23.95 -5.34
CA ARG A 30 -31.91 -24.79 -4.48
C ARG A 30 -31.74 -26.25 -4.85
N ASP A 31 -31.61 -27.12 -3.85
CA ASP A 31 -31.56 -28.56 -4.08
C ASP A 31 -32.97 -29.14 -4.26
N GLY A 32 -33.06 -30.45 -4.54
CA GLY A 32 -34.35 -31.14 -4.70
C GLY A 32 -35.21 -31.18 -3.44
N LEU A 33 -34.67 -30.79 -2.29
CA LEU A 33 -35.36 -30.68 -1.00
C LEU A 33 -35.71 -29.21 -0.65
N GLY A 34 -35.48 -28.28 -1.58
CA GLY A 34 -35.74 -26.85 -1.40
C GLY A 34 -34.70 -26.09 -0.56
N ARG A 35 -33.61 -26.74 -0.12
CA ARG A 35 -32.54 -26.13 0.68
C ARG A 35 -31.66 -25.26 -0.20
N VAL A 36 -31.33 -24.09 0.33
CA VAL A 36 -30.46 -23.11 -0.35
C VAL A 36 -29.00 -23.54 -0.22
N TYR A 37 -28.30 -23.62 -1.35
CA TYR A 37 -26.86 -23.85 -1.41
C TYR A 37 -26.21 -22.87 -2.39
N TYR A 38 -24.90 -22.72 -2.27
CA TYR A 38 -24.08 -21.87 -3.13
C TYR A 38 -23.20 -22.73 -4.02
N GLU A 39 -23.10 -22.39 -5.29
CA GLU A 39 -22.22 -23.09 -6.24
C GLU A 39 -21.57 -22.09 -7.21
N GLY A 40 -20.25 -22.16 -7.35
CA GLY A 40 -19.47 -21.37 -8.30
C GLY A 40 -18.49 -22.25 -9.05
N VAL A 41 -18.53 -22.21 -10.38
CA VAL A 41 -17.57 -22.91 -11.24
C VAL A 41 -16.66 -21.88 -11.87
N ASN A 42 -15.35 -22.00 -11.67
CA ASN A 42 -14.38 -21.07 -12.24
C ASN A 42 -13.48 -21.82 -13.23
N ILE A 43 -13.62 -21.47 -14.51
CA ILE A 43 -12.89 -22.11 -15.63
C ILE A 43 -11.54 -21.39 -15.90
N VAL A 44 -11.25 -20.28 -15.21
CA VAL A 44 -10.27 -19.27 -15.67
C VAL A 44 -8.89 -19.33 -14.99
N GLU A 45 -8.55 -20.32 -14.15
CA GLU A 45 -7.15 -20.48 -13.64
C GLU A 45 -6.21 -21.19 -14.64
N ALA A 46 -6.47 -21.03 -15.94
CA ALA A 46 -5.81 -21.72 -17.04
C ALA A 46 -4.90 -20.80 -17.86
N VAL A 47 -4.07 -19.96 -17.26
CA VAL A 47 -2.90 -19.39 -17.94
C VAL A 47 -1.79 -19.14 -16.93
N LYS A 48 -0.69 -19.91 -17.02
CA LYS A 48 0.69 -19.42 -16.79
C LYS A 48 1.83 -20.44 -16.99
N ARG A 49 1.62 -21.59 -17.65
CA ARG A 49 2.72 -22.38 -18.23
C ARG A 49 2.28 -23.00 -19.56
N PRO A 50 2.80 -22.55 -20.72
CA PRO A 50 2.44 -23.10 -22.04
C PRO A 50 2.96 -24.52 -22.26
N GLU A 51 3.86 -25.03 -21.43
CA GLU A 51 4.62 -26.27 -21.71
C GLU A 51 4.19 -27.49 -20.88
N SER A 52 3.09 -27.40 -20.13
CA SER A 52 2.57 -28.54 -19.34
C SER A 52 1.44 -29.24 -20.10
N PRO A 53 1.59 -30.51 -20.54
CA PRO A 53 0.51 -31.28 -21.18
C PRO A 53 -0.62 -31.67 -20.22
N ARG A 54 -0.58 -31.21 -18.96
CA ARG A 54 -1.61 -31.49 -17.94
C ARG A 54 -2.68 -30.39 -17.91
N GLY A 55 -3.72 -30.59 -18.73
CA GLY A 55 -5.15 -30.36 -18.46
C GLY A 55 -5.62 -29.05 -17.81
N ARG A 56 -6.64 -28.43 -18.43
CA ARG A 56 -7.50 -27.40 -17.81
C ARG A 56 -7.88 -27.83 -16.39
N ARG A 57 -7.47 -27.08 -15.37
CA ARG A 57 -7.87 -27.33 -13.98
C ARG A 57 -9.13 -26.52 -13.69
N SER A 58 -10.30 -27.17 -13.76
CA SER A 58 -11.52 -26.59 -13.22
C SER A 58 -11.38 -26.41 -11.71
N VAL A 59 -12.10 -25.42 -11.17
CA VAL A 59 -12.28 -25.21 -9.74
C VAL A 59 -13.77 -25.10 -9.47
N VAL A 60 -14.26 -25.86 -8.50
CA VAL A 60 -15.66 -25.81 -8.06
C VAL A 60 -15.67 -25.40 -6.60
N ASP A 61 -16.37 -24.30 -6.31
CA ASP A 61 -16.68 -23.85 -4.97
C ASP A 61 -18.14 -24.23 -4.68
N ILE A 62 -18.41 -24.96 -3.59
CA ILE A 62 -19.75 -25.37 -3.18
C ILE A 62 -19.95 -25.12 -1.69
N GLY A 63 -21.09 -24.51 -1.31
CA GLY A 63 -21.32 -24.11 0.07
C GLY A 63 -22.78 -24.05 0.51
N LEU A 64 -22.96 -23.71 1.78
CA LEU A 64 -24.23 -23.56 2.48
C LEU A 64 -24.30 -22.18 3.15
N LYS A 65 -25.53 -21.71 3.34
CA LYS A 65 -25.83 -20.56 4.19
C LYS A 65 -25.85 -21.00 5.65
N LEU A 66 -25.26 -20.19 6.52
CA LEU A 66 -25.34 -20.33 7.97
C LEU A 66 -26.34 -19.30 8.52
N ASN A 67 -26.99 -19.66 9.62
CA ASN A 67 -27.94 -18.75 10.30
C ASN A 67 -27.21 -17.61 11.02
N ARG A 68 -25.96 -17.83 11.39
CA ARG A 68 -25.14 -16.91 12.17
C ARG A 68 -23.71 -16.84 11.62
N PRO A 69 -22.98 -15.74 11.89
CA PRO A 69 -21.65 -15.55 11.34
C PRO A 69 -20.64 -16.44 12.05
N PHE A 70 -19.90 -17.22 11.27
CA PHE A 70 -18.81 -18.04 11.77
C PHE A 70 -17.61 -17.91 10.82
N PHE A 71 -16.41 -18.09 11.35
CA PHE A 71 -15.19 -17.90 10.60
C PHE A 71 -14.30 -19.11 10.84
N PHE A 72 -13.83 -19.77 9.78
CA PHE A 72 -12.74 -20.76 9.80
C PHE A 72 -12.25 -21.09 8.41
N ARG A 73 -11.06 -21.65 8.33
CA ARG A 73 -10.45 -22.06 7.09
C ARG A 73 -9.56 -23.28 7.32
N ILE A 74 -10.05 -24.45 6.96
CA ILE A 74 -9.28 -25.69 7.00
C ILE A 74 -8.59 -25.87 5.63
N ARG A 75 -7.29 -26.19 5.59
CA ARG A 75 -6.55 -26.38 4.34
C ARG A 75 -5.71 -27.66 4.37
N ARG A 76 -5.49 -28.23 3.20
CA ARG A 76 -4.50 -29.29 2.98
C ARG A 76 -3.07 -28.81 3.29
N ILE A 77 -2.22 -29.71 3.80
CA ILE A 77 -0.80 -29.43 4.12
C ILE A 77 -0.09 -28.90 2.89
N SER A 78 0.67 -27.83 3.05
CA SER A 78 1.64 -27.32 2.08
C SER A 78 2.77 -26.60 2.81
N ALA A 79 3.86 -26.25 2.10
CA ALA A 79 5.04 -25.62 2.70
C ALA A 79 4.74 -24.33 3.47
N LEU A 80 3.86 -23.47 2.93
CA LEU A 80 3.49 -22.21 3.57
C LEU A 80 2.76 -22.41 4.92
N PRO A 81 1.73 -23.24 5.02
CA PRO A 81 1.14 -23.64 6.29
C PRO A 81 2.14 -24.14 7.34
N VAL A 82 3.10 -25.00 6.98
CA VAL A 82 4.10 -25.54 7.93
C VAL A 82 4.96 -24.41 8.51
N MET A 83 5.35 -23.45 7.68
CA MET A 83 6.07 -22.26 8.12
C MET A 83 5.25 -21.41 9.10
N LEU A 84 3.94 -21.28 8.86
CA LEU A 84 3.03 -20.53 9.72
C LEU A 84 2.73 -21.23 11.05
N GLU A 85 2.73 -22.55 11.09
CA GLU A 85 2.69 -23.34 12.33
C GLU A 85 3.93 -23.08 13.20
N HIS A 86 5.13 -23.08 12.62
CA HIS A 86 6.36 -22.76 13.35
C HIS A 86 6.31 -21.36 13.98
N MET A 87 5.64 -20.41 13.33
CA MET A 87 5.41 -19.06 13.88
C MET A 87 4.27 -18.98 14.90
N LYS A 88 3.62 -20.11 15.25
CA LYS A 88 2.42 -20.18 16.10
C LYS A 88 1.26 -19.34 15.55
N LEU A 89 1.20 -19.17 14.23
CA LEU A 89 0.12 -18.49 13.49
C LEU A 89 -0.92 -19.49 12.94
N ALA A 90 -0.59 -20.77 12.99
CA ALA A 90 -1.44 -21.89 12.59
C ALA A 90 -1.39 -22.97 13.66
N GLU A 91 -2.43 -23.80 13.73
CA GLU A 91 -2.46 -24.97 14.60
C GLU A 91 -2.56 -26.23 13.75
N TYR A 92 -1.64 -27.16 14.00
CA TYR A 92 -1.74 -28.52 13.47
C TYR A 92 -2.74 -29.30 14.29
N VAL A 93 -3.56 -30.09 13.60
CA VAL A 93 -4.61 -30.88 14.21
C VAL A 93 -4.36 -32.34 13.88
N ASP A 94 -4.08 -33.12 14.92
CA ASP A 94 -3.96 -34.57 14.82
C ASP A 94 -5.29 -35.22 14.41
N GLY A 95 -5.22 -36.28 13.60
CA GLY A 95 -6.37 -37.13 13.27
C GLY A 95 -7.12 -36.79 11.98
N ILE A 96 -6.60 -35.89 11.12
CA ILE A 96 -7.16 -35.68 9.77
C ILE A 96 -6.11 -36.00 8.68
N PRO A 97 -6.06 -37.25 8.19
CA PRO A 97 -5.17 -37.67 7.10
C PRO A 97 -5.28 -36.76 5.87
N GLY A 98 -4.17 -36.12 5.51
CA GLY A 98 -4.09 -35.25 4.33
C GLY A 98 -4.63 -33.83 4.50
N ALA A 99 -5.11 -33.43 5.69
CA ALA A 99 -5.61 -32.07 5.97
C ALA A 99 -4.91 -31.45 7.18
N GLY A 100 -3.59 -31.37 7.13
CA GLY A 100 -2.82 -31.00 8.30
C GLY A 100 -2.55 -29.51 8.45
N LEU A 101 -3.49 -28.59 8.21
CA LEU A 101 -3.40 -27.27 8.85
C LEU A 101 -4.75 -26.56 8.87
N VAL A 102 -5.20 -26.23 10.08
CA VAL A 102 -6.39 -25.43 10.29
C VAL A 102 -6.01 -24.00 10.57
N PHE A 103 -6.55 -23.09 9.76
CA PHE A 103 -6.49 -21.66 9.98
C PHE A 103 -7.86 -21.14 10.38
N VAL A 104 -7.96 -20.63 11.60
CA VAL A 104 -8.65 -19.36 11.90
C VAL A 104 -10.14 -19.45 12.11
N ALA A 105 -10.50 -19.99 13.25
CA ALA A 105 -11.64 -19.43 13.94
C ALA A 105 -11.34 -18.03 14.49
N GLU A 106 -12.36 -17.16 14.59
CA GLU A 106 -12.28 -15.95 15.44
C GLU A 106 -11.89 -16.33 16.88
N HIS A 107 -12.19 -17.57 17.27
CA HIS A 107 -11.82 -18.19 18.53
C HIS A 107 -11.18 -19.57 18.29
N PRO A 108 -9.90 -19.77 18.61
CA PRO A 108 -9.25 -21.07 18.42
C PRO A 108 -9.95 -22.22 19.16
N ASP A 109 -10.65 -21.92 20.26
CA ASP A 109 -11.40 -22.90 21.04
C ASP A 109 -12.58 -23.49 20.26
N ASP A 110 -13.29 -22.71 19.45
CA ASP A 110 -14.45 -23.20 18.67
C ASP A 110 -14.05 -24.25 17.65
N LEU A 111 -12.88 -24.05 17.09
CA LEU A 111 -12.31 -24.93 16.11
C LEU A 111 -11.87 -26.23 16.78
N ARG A 112 -11.29 -26.15 17.97
CA ARG A 112 -10.99 -27.33 18.79
C ARG A 112 -12.27 -28.06 19.18
N GLU A 113 -13.31 -27.36 19.60
CA GLU A 113 -14.62 -27.93 19.90
C GLU A 113 -15.26 -28.58 18.66
N LEU A 114 -15.19 -27.92 17.50
CA LEU A 114 -15.65 -28.46 16.21
C LEU A 114 -14.91 -29.74 15.83
N ILE A 115 -13.60 -29.79 16.06
CA ILE A 115 -12.74 -30.93 15.70
C ILE A 115 -12.84 -32.07 16.72
N ASN A 116 -13.09 -31.76 17.99
CA ASN A 116 -13.32 -32.75 19.03
C ASN A 116 -14.68 -33.43 18.87
N ASN A 117 -15.65 -32.77 18.23
CA ASN A 117 -16.91 -33.39 17.86
C ASN A 117 -16.69 -34.46 16.77
N ARG A 118 -17.06 -35.70 17.10
CA ARG A 118 -16.85 -36.87 16.23
C ARG A 118 -17.50 -36.69 14.85
N THR A 119 -18.73 -36.18 14.81
CA THR A 119 -19.51 -36.00 13.58
C THR A 119 -18.84 -34.99 12.64
N ALA A 120 -18.48 -33.82 13.15
CA ALA A 120 -17.80 -32.80 12.36
C ALA A 120 -16.41 -33.27 11.90
N ARG A 121 -15.67 -33.99 12.74
CA ARG A 121 -14.37 -34.57 12.38
C ARG A 121 -14.47 -35.58 11.23
N GLU A 122 -15.43 -36.51 11.31
CA GLU A 122 -15.69 -37.48 10.24
C GLU A 122 -16.12 -36.78 8.94
N ALA A 123 -16.96 -35.75 9.02
CA ALA A 123 -17.37 -34.97 7.86
C ALA A 123 -16.20 -34.22 7.19
N ILE A 124 -15.31 -33.61 8.00
CA ILE A 124 -14.10 -32.94 7.50
C ILE A 124 -13.18 -33.96 6.83
N TYR A 125 -12.97 -35.12 7.48
CA TYR A 125 -12.16 -36.21 6.95
C TYR A 125 -12.65 -36.65 5.57
N ASP A 126 -13.96 -36.92 5.45
CA ASP A 126 -14.56 -37.35 4.20
C ASP A 126 -14.35 -36.32 3.09
N ILE A 127 -14.57 -35.03 3.39
CA ILE A 127 -14.37 -33.91 2.44
C ILE A 127 -12.94 -33.88 1.89
N PHE A 128 -11.93 -34.04 2.74
CA PHE A 128 -10.53 -33.98 2.30
C PHE A 128 -10.04 -35.27 1.64
N VAL A 129 -10.42 -36.44 2.16
CA VAL A 129 -9.90 -37.73 1.69
C VAL A 129 -10.68 -38.28 0.51
N HIS A 130 -12.02 -38.29 0.58
CA HIS A 130 -12.84 -38.88 -0.47
C HIS A 130 -13.09 -37.92 -1.63
N TYR A 131 -13.26 -36.63 -1.33
CA TYR A 131 -13.56 -35.61 -2.34
C TYR A 131 -12.35 -34.73 -2.73
N GLU A 132 -11.17 -35.00 -2.17
CA GLU A 132 -9.90 -34.31 -2.49
C GLU A 132 -10.00 -32.77 -2.39
N ALA A 133 -10.74 -32.26 -1.40
CA ALA A 133 -10.88 -30.83 -1.21
C ALA A 133 -9.53 -30.11 -1.03
N GLU A 134 -9.40 -28.92 -1.62
CA GLU A 134 -8.23 -28.06 -1.38
C GLU A 134 -8.34 -27.39 0.00
N LYS A 135 -9.54 -26.92 0.33
CA LYS A 135 -9.86 -26.20 1.56
C LYS A 135 -11.35 -26.18 1.85
N ILE A 136 -11.69 -26.04 3.13
CA ILE A 136 -13.01 -25.66 3.63
C ILE A 136 -12.88 -24.25 4.20
N VAL A 137 -13.82 -23.37 3.92
CA VAL A 137 -13.83 -22.00 4.38
C VAL A 137 -15.21 -21.67 4.94
N CYS A 138 -15.25 -21.09 6.11
CA CYS A 138 -16.40 -20.47 6.73
C CYS A 138 -16.08 -18.99 6.92
N PHE A 139 -16.96 -18.11 6.46
CA PHE A 139 -16.78 -16.68 6.56
C PHE A 139 -18.13 -15.97 6.64
N GLY A 140 -18.39 -15.34 7.78
CA GLY A 140 -19.69 -14.76 8.07
C GLY A 140 -20.76 -15.84 7.98
N GLN A 141 -21.85 -15.58 7.26
CA GLN A 141 -23.00 -16.49 7.18
C GLN A 141 -22.85 -17.57 6.10
N ARG A 142 -21.63 -17.97 5.75
CA ARG A 142 -21.39 -18.93 4.65
C ARG A 142 -20.30 -19.91 5.01
N ILE A 143 -20.51 -21.18 4.69
CA ILE A 143 -19.49 -22.23 4.70
C ILE A 143 -19.41 -22.85 3.31
N TRP A 144 -18.22 -23.06 2.76
CA TRP A 144 -18.03 -23.69 1.47
C TRP A 144 -16.72 -24.46 1.40
N VAL A 145 -16.70 -25.44 0.51
CA VAL A 145 -15.50 -26.20 0.15
C VAL A 145 -15.05 -25.81 -1.26
N ARG A 146 -13.74 -25.75 -1.44
CA ARG A 146 -13.11 -25.62 -2.75
C ARG A 146 -12.55 -26.96 -3.20
N LEU A 147 -13.01 -27.42 -4.36
CA LEU A 147 -12.52 -28.61 -5.03
C LEU A 147 -11.57 -28.21 -6.16
N ARG A 148 -10.44 -28.92 -6.29
CA ARG A 148 -9.45 -28.69 -7.35
C ARG A 148 -8.82 -30.02 -7.77
N GLY A 149 -8.80 -30.33 -9.07
CA GLY A 149 -8.05 -31.48 -9.59
C GLY A 149 -8.80 -32.34 -10.60
N ALA A 150 -8.23 -33.52 -10.90
CA ALA A 150 -8.67 -34.41 -11.97
C ALA A 150 -10.05 -35.04 -11.73
N ARG A 151 -10.47 -35.20 -10.46
CA ARG A 151 -11.78 -35.77 -10.09
C ARG A 151 -12.97 -34.86 -10.34
N LEU A 152 -12.76 -33.58 -10.69
CA LEU A 152 -13.83 -32.69 -11.13
C LEU A 152 -14.52 -33.15 -12.41
N LYS A 153 -13.90 -34.05 -13.20
CA LYS A 153 -14.56 -34.71 -14.34
C LYS A 153 -15.78 -35.53 -13.92
N ASN A 154 -15.80 -36.02 -12.68
CA ASN A 154 -16.89 -36.84 -12.12
C ASN A 154 -17.84 -36.03 -11.22
N TYR A 155 -17.71 -34.69 -11.21
CA TYR A 155 -18.60 -33.85 -10.43
C TYR A 155 -20.02 -33.92 -10.99
N ASN A 156 -20.94 -34.49 -10.21
CA ASN A 156 -22.32 -34.73 -10.59
C ASN A 156 -23.27 -34.42 -9.42
N GLY A 157 -24.57 -34.63 -9.64
CA GLY A 157 -25.60 -34.39 -8.62
C GLY A 157 -25.41 -35.19 -7.32
N THR A 158 -24.90 -36.42 -7.40
CA THR A 158 -24.71 -37.30 -6.23
C THR A 158 -23.50 -36.89 -5.39
N MET A 159 -22.38 -36.54 -6.03
CA MET A 159 -21.22 -35.97 -5.35
C MET A 159 -21.59 -34.63 -4.69
N ARG A 160 -22.37 -33.80 -5.40
CA ARG A 160 -22.87 -32.52 -4.88
C ARG A 160 -23.74 -32.72 -3.63
N SER A 161 -24.72 -33.62 -3.66
CA SER A 161 -25.58 -33.87 -2.50
C SER A 161 -24.82 -34.42 -1.31
N ALA A 162 -23.85 -35.32 -1.54
CA ALA A 162 -23.03 -35.88 -0.47
C ALA A 162 -22.12 -34.82 0.17
N LEU A 163 -21.49 -33.94 -0.63
CA LEU A 163 -20.71 -32.81 -0.13
C LEU A 163 -21.55 -31.83 0.69
N LEU A 164 -22.76 -31.50 0.22
CA LEU A 164 -23.68 -30.64 0.97
C LEU A 164 -24.10 -31.28 2.30
N SER A 165 -24.31 -32.60 2.32
CA SER A 165 -24.62 -33.33 3.56
C SER A 165 -23.49 -33.22 4.59
N ARG A 166 -22.24 -33.45 4.17
CA ARG A 166 -21.06 -33.31 5.05
C ARG A 166 -20.84 -31.87 5.50
N LEU A 167 -21.02 -30.90 4.60
CA LEU A 167 -20.96 -29.49 4.99
C LEU A 167 -22.05 -29.11 6.00
N TRP A 168 -23.23 -29.72 5.90
CA TRP A 168 -24.32 -29.48 6.84
C TRP A 168 -24.00 -30.02 8.24
N GLU A 169 -23.39 -31.21 8.33
CA GLU A 169 -22.90 -31.76 9.61
C GLU A 169 -21.91 -30.82 10.29
N ILE A 170 -20.96 -30.26 9.53
CA ILE A 170 -19.99 -29.27 10.05
C ILE A 170 -20.71 -27.98 10.48
N ALA A 171 -21.65 -27.50 9.64
CA ALA A 171 -22.41 -26.29 9.91
C ALA A 171 -23.28 -26.41 11.16
N HIS A 172 -23.88 -27.58 11.39
CA HIS A 172 -24.74 -27.85 12.53
C HIS A 172 -23.95 -27.80 13.83
N VAL A 173 -22.82 -28.52 13.92
CA VAL A 173 -21.95 -28.49 15.10
C VAL A 173 -21.38 -27.08 15.34
N ALA A 174 -21.00 -26.36 14.28
CA ALA A 174 -20.53 -24.98 14.42
C ALA A 174 -21.61 -24.06 15.02
N GLN A 175 -22.87 -24.23 14.62
CA GLN A 175 -24.00 -23.48 15.18
C GLN A 175 -24.30 -23.86 16.63
N GLU A 176 -24.19 -25.13 17.00
CA GLU A 176 -24.34 -25.58 18.39
C GLU A 176 -23.25 -24.96 19.29
N ASN A 177 -21.99 -24.99 18.85
CA ASN A 177 -20.87 -24.39 19.59
C ASN A 177 -21.04 -22.87 19.75
N GLU A 178 -21.61 -22.20 18.75
CA GLU A 178 -21.89 -20.77 18.83
C GLU A 178 -23.04 -20.46 19.78
N GLN A 179 -24.13 -21.24 19.72
CA GLN A 179 -25.27 -21.10 20.65
C GLN A 179 -24.84 -21.34 22.10
N ALA A 180 -23.98 -22.34 22.34
CA ALA A 180 -23.42 -22.61 23.66
C ALA A 180 -22.55 -21.45 24.19
N ARG A 181 -22.03 -20.59 23.30
CA ARG A 181 -21.24 -19.40 23.67
C ARG A 181 -22.05 -18.13 23.85
N ALA A 182 -23.25 -18.05 23.27
CA ALA A 182 -24.12 -16.90 23.44
C ALA A 182 -24.44 -16.71 24.93
N GLY A 183 -23.88 -15.66 25.54
CA GLY A 183 -23.97 -15.40 26.98
C GLY A 183 -22.71 -15.70 27.80
N THR A 184 -21.59 -16.07 27.16
CA THR A 184 -20.27 -16.20 27.83
C THR A 184 -19.39 -14.97 27.56
N ASN A 185 -18.47 -14.62 28.48
CA ASN A 185 -17.45 -13.57 28.29
C ASN A 185 -16.41 -13.88 27.18
N ARG A 186 -16.67 -14.88 26.32
CA ARG A 186 -15.78 -15.32 25.25
C ARG A 186 -16.10 -14.66 23.91
N GLU A 187 -17.04 -13.71 23.81
CA GLU A 187 -17.32 -12.97 22.57
C GLU A 187 -16.13 -12.07 22.16
N PHE A 188 -15.53 -12.35 21.01
CA PHE A 188 -14.34 -11.70 20.48
C PHE A 188 -14.45 -11.71 18.95
N HIS A 189 -14.69 -10.53 18.37
CA HIS A 189 -14.82 -10.38 16.93
C HIS A 189 -13.56 -9.78 16.33
N GLY A 190 -12.59 -10.65 16.02
CA GLY A 190 -11.36 -10.25 15.35
C GLY A 190 -11.62 -9.55 14.00
N ALA A 191 -12.68 -9.93 13.29
CA ALA A 191 -13.05 -9.33 12.01
C ALA A 191 -13.48 -7.86 12.13
N LEU A 192 -14.16 -7.49 13.23
CA LEU A 192 -14.59 -6.10 13.47
C LEU A 192 -13.42 -5.18 13.86
N ARG A 193 -12.31 -5.75 14.35
CA ARG A 193 -11.11 -5.01 14.74
C ARG A 193 -10.14 -4.77 13.60
N LEU A 194 -10.19 -5.60 12.54
CA LEU A 194 -9.32 -5.45 11.37
C LEU A 194 -9.45 -4.07 10.69
N PRO A 195 -10.66 -3.51 10.43
CA PRO A 195 -10.78 -2.18 9.83
C PRO A 195 -10.02 -1.09 10.59
N TRP A 196 -10.01 -1.14 11.92
CA TRP A 196 -9.26 -0.21 12.77
C TRP A 196 -7.76 -0.37 12.63
N VAL A 197 -7.29 -1.62 12.59
CA VAL A 197 -5.88 -1.92 12.33
C VAL A 197 -5.47 -1.42 10.95
N MET A 198 -6.32 -1.62 9.93
CA MET A 198 -6.06 -1.13 8.57
C MET A 198 -6.08 0.40 8.50
N ALA A 199 -7.01 1.05 9.19
CA ALA A 199 -7.05 2.50 9.30
C ALA A 199 -5.78 3.04 9.98
N ALA A 200 -5.27 2.36 11.01
CA ALA A 200 -4.02 2.72 11.65
C ALA A 200 -2.81 2.56 10.71
N HIS A 201 -2.74 1.48 9.93
CA HIS A 201 -1.72 1.33 8.88
C HIS A 201 -1.79 2.44 7.83
N LEU A 202 -3.01 2.80 7.42
CA LEU A 202 -3.25 3.88 6.47
C LEU A 202 -2.80 5.23 7.02
N ALA A 203 -3.13 5.53 8.29
CA ALA A 203 -2.72 6.74 8.97
C ALA A 203 -1.19 6.83 9.09
N LEU A 204 -0.54 5.74 9.49
CA LEU A 204 0.93 5.67 9.55
C LEU A 204 1.58 5.89 8.17
N LEU A 205 1.01 5.31 7.11
CA LEU A 205 1.47 5.54 5.74
C LEU A 205 1.30 7.00 5.32
N VAL A 206 0.12 7.59 5.56
CA VAL A 206 -0.15 9.00 5.21
C VAL A 206 0.75 9.94 6.00
N CYS A 207 0.93 9.73 7.31
CA CYS A 207 1.85 10.51 8.13
C CYS A 207 3.29 10.37 7.63
N GLY A 208 3.77 9.16 7.35
CA GLY A 208 5.12 8.94 6.82
C GLY A 208 5.35 9.65 5.48
N ILE A 209 4.34 9.64 4.60
CA ILE A 209 4.38 10.37 3.33
C ILE A 209 4.40 11.88 3.55
N PHE A 210 3.53 12.41 4.41
CA PHE A 210 3.48 13.84 4.72
C PHE A 210 4.80 14.33 5.33
N THR A 211 5.37 13.58 6.28
CA THR A 211 6.69 13.89 6.84
C THR A 211 7.77 13.85 5.77
N GLY A 212 7.75 12.85 4.87
CA GLY A 212 8.68 12.79 3.75
C GLY A 212 8.56 13.98 2.79
N PHE A 213 7.34 14.41 2.45
CA PHE A 213 7.12 15.62 1.64
C PHE A 213 7.55 16.88 2.35
N HIS A 214 7.23 17.02 3.63
CA HIS A 214 7.65 18.16 4.42
C HIS A 214 9.17 18.28 4.45
N LEU A 215 9.89 17.16 4.61
CA LEU A 215 11.36 17.13 4.54
C LEU A 215 11.92 17.46 3.14
N LEU A 216 11.16 17.17 2.07
CA LEU A 216 11.58 17.48 0.69
C LEU A 216 11.26 18.92 0.25
N ILE A 217 10.23 19.55 0.85
CA ILE A 217 9.76 20.88 0.48
C ILE A 217 10.39 21.96 1.38
N ASP A 218 10.60 21.65 2.65
CA ASP A 218 11.19 22.58 3.60
C ASP A 218 12.72 22.53 3.48
N ASP A 219 13.26 23.29 2.52
CA ASP A 219 14.69 23.50 2.23
C ASP A 219 15.52 24.02 3.43
N ARG A 220 14.93 24.13 4.64
CA ARG A 220 15.50 24.93 5.73
C ARG A 220 15.81 24.23 7.04
N VAL A 221 15.43 22.99 7.31
CA VAL A 221 15.71 22.43 8.65
C VAL A 221 16.15 20.97 8.59
N THR A 222 17.37 20.74 9.07
CA THR A 222 18.09 19.49 9.27
C THR A 222 18.61 18.76 8.03
N PHE A 223 19.81 19.16 7.59
CA PHE A 223 20.81 18.24 7.05
C PHE A 223 21.12 17.15 8.10
N LEU A 224 20.21 16.20 8.30
CA LEU A 224 20.65 14.87 8.71
C LEU A 224 21.42 14.34 7.50
N ASN A 225 22.74 14.26 7.64
CA ASN A 225 23.59 13.52 6.71
C ASN A 225 22.81 12.26 6.30
N PRO A 226 22.64 11.99 4.99
CA PRO A 226 21.76 10.91 4.51
C PRO A 226 22.10 9.59 5.19
N VAL A 227 23.38 9.35 5.51
CA VAL A 227 23.82 8.19 6.29
C VAL A 227 23.19 8.17 7.68
N THR A 228 23.17 9.28 8.41
CA THR A 228 22.58 9.38 9.74
C THR A 228 21.05 9.24 9.70
N LEU A 229 20.38 9.79 8.69
CA LEU A 229 18.93 9.58 8.48
C LEU A 229 18.62 8.09 8.28
N TRP A 230 19.40 7.40 7.45
CA TRP A 230 19.27 5.97 7.21
C TRP A 230 19.54 5.15 8.48
N VAL A 231 20.59 5.49 9.22
CA VAL A 231 20.97 4.80 10.47
C VAL A 231 19.90 4.98 11.53
N TYR A 232 19.44 6.21 11.80
CA TYR A 232 18.37 6.46 12.76
C TYR A 232 17.04 5.87 12.31
N GLY A 233 16.72 5.96 11.01
CA GLY A 233 15.54 5.35 10.42
C GLY A 233 15.52 3.83 10.60
N PHE A 234 16.66 3.17 10.37
CA PHE A 234 16.79 1.73 10.57
C PHE A 234 16.72 1.34 12.05
N LEU A 235 17.42 2.08 12.93
CA LEU A 235 17.42 1.87 14.37
C LEU A 235 16.04 2.07 15.01
N LEU A 236 15.22 2.99 14.50
CA LEU A 236 13.83 3.20 14.94
C LEU A 236 12.86 2.20 14.29
N ALA A 237 13.09 1.82 13.03
CA ALA A 237 12.21 0.91 12.30
C ALA A 237 12.14 -0.47 12.97
N ILE A 238 13.25 -1.01 13.46
CA ILE A 238 13.29 -2.32 14.13
C ILE A 238 12.39 -2.38 15.38
N PRO A 239 12.60 -1.53 16.42
CA PRO A 239 11.80 -1.58 17.63
C PRO A 239 10.34 -1.20 17.38
N LEU A 240 10.05 -0.25 16.48
CA LEU A 240 8.68 0.10 16.12
C LEU A 240 7.97 -1.05 15.39
N SER A 241 8.67 -1.75 14.48
CA SER A 241 8.12 -2.93 13.81
C SER A 241 7.84 -4.06 14.80
N LEU A 242 8.77 -4.33 15.72
CA LEU A 242 8.57 -5.34 16.78
C LEU A 242 7.42 -4.97 17.71
N LEU A 243 7.33 -3.70 18.12
CA LEU A 243 6.22 -3.19 18.94
C LEU A 243 4.90 -3.34 18.19
N TRP A 244 4.86 -2.97 16.92
CA TRP A 244 3.66 -3.07 16.09
C TRP A 244 3.21 -4.51 15.88
N VAL A 245 4.14 -5.43 15.56
CA VAL A 245 3.84 -6.87 15.47
C VAL A 245 3.32 -7.40 16.80
N ASN A 246 3.87 -6.97 17.93
CA ASN A 246 3.36 -7.34 19.25
C ASN A 246 1.96 -6.78 19.53
N ILE A 247 1.68 -5.53 19.14
CA ILE A 247 0.35 -4.92 19.22
C ILE A 247 -0.63 -5.72 18.35
N LEU A 248 -0.28 -6.03 17.11
CA LEU A 248 -1.09 -6.86 16.22
C LEU A 248 -1.35 -8.25 16.81
N TYR A 249 -0.33 -8.88 17.37
CA TYR A 249 -0.45 -10.19 18.00
C TYR A 249 -1.39 -10.15 19.23
N LYS A 250 -1.27 -9.11 20.07
CA LYS A 250 -2.16 -8.93 21.23
C LYS A 250 -3.58 -8.54 20.85
N PHE A 251 -3.75 -7.68 19.85
CA PHE A 251 -5.03 -7.08 19.48
C PHE A 251 -5.89 -7.98 18.59
N LEU A 252 -5.26 -8.73 17.68
CA LEU A 252 -5.90 -9.66 16.76
C LEU A 252 -5.75 -11.14 17.18
N ARG A 253 -5.02 -11.41 18.27
CA ARG A 253 -4.94 -12.67 19.05
C ARG A 253 -5.20 -13.96 18.25
N ARG A 254 -4.16 -14.55 17.64
CA ARG A 254 -4.19 -15.83 16.90
C ARG A 254 -5.31 -15.96 15.84
N THR A 255 -5.86 -14.86 15.33
CA THR A 255 -6.81 -14.90 14.21
C THR A 255 -6.12 -14.69 12.85
N MET A 256 -6.77 -15.02 11.73
CA MET A 256 -6.20 -14.84 10.37
C MET A 256 -6.06 -13.38 10.03
N TRP A 257 -6.78 -12.54 10.76
CA TRP A 257 -6.66 -11.12 10.66
C TRP A 257 -5.25 -10.67 11.05
N THR A 258 -4.57 -11.36 11.98
CA THR A 258 -3.15 -11.13 12.28
C THR A 258 -2.27 -11.41 11.07
N ILE A 259 -2.51 -12.52 10.35
CA ILE A 259 -1.73 -12.88 9.16
C ILE A 259 -1.98 -11.90 8.02
N LEU A 260 -3.23 -11.49 7.83
CA LEU A 260 -3.59 -10.51 6.81
C LEU A 260 -2.96 -9.14 7.11
N ALA A 261 -3.09 -8.67 8.36
CA ALA A 261 -2.47 -7.42 8.81
C ALA A 261 -0.93 -7.48 8.72
N LEU A 262 -0.31 -8.62 9.04
CA LEU A 262 1.14 -8.81 8.89
C LEU A 262 1.57 -8.80 7.42
N ALA A 263 0.80 -9.44 6.53
CA ALA A 263 1.06 -9.42 5.09
C ALA A 263 0.95 -8.00 4.52
N ASP A 264 -0.02 -7.22 4.99
CA ASP A 264 -0.17 -5.82 4.59
C ASP A 264 0.96 -4.95 5.16
N PHE A 265 1.38 -5.18 6.41
CA PHE A 265 2.55 -4.54 7.01
C PHE A 265 3.83 -4.81 6.21
N ILE A 266 4.07 -6.07 5.80
CA ILE A 266 5.21 -6.43 4.95
C ILE A 266 5.13 -5.74 3.59
N LEU A 267 3.97 -5.71 2.94
CA LEU A 267 3.78 -5.03 1.65
C LEU A 267 4.05 -3.52 1.75
N LEU A 268 3.57 -2.88 2.82
CA LEU A 268 3.84 -1.46 3.10
C LEU A 268 5.34 -1.23 3.35
N GLY A 269 5.98 -2.09 4.14
CA GLY A 269 7.42 -2.03 4.40
C GLY A 269 8.26 -2.17 3.11
N LEU A 270 7.94 -3.15 2.26
CA LEU A 270 8.60 -3.35 0.96
C LEU A 270 8.41 -2.14 0.04
N THR A 271 7.22 -1.55 0.04
CA THR A 271 6.95 -0.32 -0.75
C THR A 271 7.79 0.85 -0.23
N GLY A 272 7.90 1.00 1.09
CA GLY A 272 8.78 1.99 1.72
C GLY A 272 10.24 1.80 1.32
N ILE A 273 10.75 0.56 1.31
CA ILE A 273 12.11 0.23 0.87
C ILE A 273 12.35 0.62 -0.58
N VAL A 274 11.40 0.37 -1.48
CA VAL A 274 11.52 0.75 -2.90
C VAL A 274 11.58 2.28 -3.06
N LEU A 275 10.71 3.01 -2.36
CA LEU A 275 10.69 4.48 -2.42
C LEU A 275 11.96 5.11 -1.80
N LEU A 276 12.41 4.58 -0.67
CA LEU A 276 13.67 5.00 -0.05
C LEU A 276 14.88 4.66 -0.91
N SER A 277 14.87 3.52 -1.62
CA SER A 277 15.94 3.15 -2.56
C SER A 277 16.08 4.17 -3.68
N VAL A 278 14.97 4.65 -4.27
CA VAL A 278 15.01 5.69 -5.31
C VAL A 278 15.60 6.99 -4.76
N SER A 279 15.18 7.38 -3.55
CA SER A 279 15.68 8.57 -2.86
C SER A 279 17.17 8.43 -2.51
N GLY A 280 17.59 7.24 -2.09
CA GLY A 280 18.97 6.88 -1.79
C GLY A 280 19.85 6.89 -3.04
N ILE A 281 19.36 6.39 -4.17
CA ILE A 281 20.06 6.47 -5.47
C ILE A 281 20.21 7.93 -5.90
N TYR A 282 19.17 8.75 -5.76
CA TYR A 282 19.24 10.18 -6.06
C TYR A 282 20.28 10.89 -5.18
N ALA A 283 20.24 10.67 -3.87
CA ALA A 283 21.19 11.26 -2.93
C ALA A 283 22.61 10.77 -3.17
N ALA A 284 22.82 9.48 -3.38
CA ALA A 284 24.13 8.92 -3.67
C ALA A 284 24.67 9.42 -5.02
N ASN A 285 23.81 9.61 -6.02
CA ASN A 285 24.22 10.24 -7.28
C ASN A 285 24.70 11.69 -7.08
N ARG A 286 24.12 12.44 -6.14
CA ARG A 286 24.44 13.85 -5.86
C ARG A 286 25.57 14.06 -4.83
N TYR A 287 25.78 13.17 -3.88
CA TYR A 287 26.69 13.45 -2.75
C TYR A 287 27.93 12.55 -2.70
N LEU A 288 27.99 11.47 -3.48
CA LEU A 288 29.24 10.75 -3.67
C LEU A 288 30.21 11.57 -4.52
N PRO A 289 31.54 11.33 -4.41
CA PRO A 289 32.54 12.04 -5.20
C PRO A 289 32.18 12.04 -6.69
N GLN A 290 32.13 13.23 -7.29
CA GLN A 290 31.73 13.41 -8.69
C GLN A 290 32.90 13.93 -9.54
N PRO A 291 32.92 13.61 -10.85
CA PRO A 291 33.74 14.35 -11.80
C PRO A 291 33.37 15.85 -11.80
N PRO A 292 34.29 16.73 -12.23
CA PRO A 292 34.03 18.16 -12.32
C PRO A 292 32.85 18.47 -13.26
N ALA A 293 32.18 19.60 -13.02
CA ALA A 293 31.07 20.06 -13.83
C ALA A 293 31.50 20.25 -15.29
N VAL A 294 30.60 19.88 -16.21
CA VAL A 294 30.73 20.19 -17.63
C VAL A 294 29.83 21.38 -17.92
N HIS A 295 30.41 22.45 -18.44
CA HIS A 295 29.67 23.66 -18.77
C HIS A 295 29.03 23.54 -20.15
N ILE A 296 27.71 23.74 -20.23
CA ILE A 296 26.97 23.81 -21.49
C ILE A 296 26.56 25.26 -21.72
N ASN A 297 26.85 25.78 -22.91
CA ASN A 297 26.47 27.14 -23.28
C ASN A 297 25.03 27.18 -23.78
N SER A 298 24.28 28.15 -23.29
CA SER A 298 22.97 28.57 -23.79
C SER A 298 22.92 30.09 -23.83
N TYR A 299 21.75 30.66 -24.11
CA TYR A 299 21.53 32.11 -24.11
C TYR A 299 20.28 32.44 -23.32
N VAL A 300 20.22 33.64 -22.74
CA VAL A 300 19.01 34.12 -22.07
C VAL A 300 17.93 34.41 -23.11
N ASP A 301 16.80 33.76 -22.98
CA ASP A 301 15.61 34.00 -23.81
C ASP A 301 14.75 35.12 -23.20
N ASN A 302 14.56 35.09 -21.88
CA ASN A 302 13.74 36.09 -21.18
C ASN A 302 14.18 36.26 -19.71
N THR A 303 13.88 37.42 -19.14
CA THR A 303 14.16 37.74 -17.74
C THR A 303 12.84 37.95 -17.00
N VAL A 304 12.70 37.33 -15.82
CA VAL A 304 11.49 37.37 -14.99
C VAL A 304 11.88 37.76 -13.58
N CYS A 305 11.13 38.67 -12.99
CA CYS A 305 11.33 39.09 -11.61
C CYS A 305 9.99 39.09 -10.87
N SER A 306 9.99 38.56 -9.65
CA SER A 306 8.85 38.59 -8.75
C SER A 306 9.16 39.52 -7.60
N ILE A 307 8.23 40.43 -7.29
CA ILE A 307 8.32 41.33 -6.15
C ILE A 307 7.20 40.93 -5.18
N ARG A 308 7.56 40.59 -3.95
CA ARG A 308 6.62 40.32 -2.87
C ARG A 308 6.73 41.39 -1.80
N CYS A 309 5.59 41.97 -1.44
CA CYS A 309 5.48 43.03 -0.46
C CYS A 309 4.71 42.54 0.77
N HIS A 310 5.28 42.78 1.96
CA HIS A 310 4.68 42.39 3.25
C HIS A 310 4.14 43.61 4.01
N VAL A 311 2.96 43.47 4.60
CA VAL A 311 2.29 44.48 5.44
C VAL A 311 1.86 43.85 6.76
N THR A 312 2.22 44.47 7.88
CA THR A 312 1.78 44.10 9.22
C THR A 312 0.43 44.73 9.52
N THR A 313 -0.66 44.05 9.18
CA THR A 313 -1.98 44.30 9.79
C THR A 313 -2.49 43.02 10.41
N GLY A 314 -2.85 43.11 11.69
CA GLY A 314 -3.15 41.97 12.56
C GLY A 314 -4.02 40.89 11.93
N SER A 315 -3.60 39.66 12.17
CA SER A 315 -4.29 38.37 12.01
C SER A 315 -4.39 37.73 10.61
N HIS A 316 -4.40 38.41 9.46
CA HIS A 316 -4.22 37.77 8.13
C HIS A 316 -3.56 38.74 7.16
N GLY A 317 -2.23 38.66 7.02
CA GLY A 317 -1.46 39.51 6.11
C GLY A 317 -1.81 39.21 4.65
N ILE A 318 -2.56 40.10 3.99
CA ILE A 318 -2.75 40.09 2.55
C ILE A 318 -1.45 40.63 1.93
N GLY A 319 -0.50 39.72 1.66
CA GLY A 319 0.70 40.05 0.90
C GLY A 319 0.34 40.35 -0.56
N TRP A 320 1.04 41.31 -1.16
CA TRP A 320 0.89 41.60 -2.59
C TRP A 320 2.08 41.03 -3.36
N ASP A 321 1.78 40.29 -4.42
CA ASP A 321 2.75 39.64 -5.29
C ASP A 321 2.56 40.17 -6.73
N ALA A 322 3.61 40.75 -7.32
CA ALA A 322 3.68 40.98 -8.76
C ALA A 322 4.74 40.11 -9.41
N LYS A 323 4.42 39.63 -10.61
CA LYS A 323 5.35 39.01 -11.55
C LYS A 323 5.48 39.93 -12.75
N LEU A 324 6.70 40.38 -12.99
CA LEU A 324 7.05 41.25 -14.11
C LEU A 324 7.97 40.47 -15.05
N SER A 325 8.08 40.90 -16.30
CA SER A 325 8.97 40.27 -17.29
C SER A 325 9.62 41.29 -18.22
N GLY A 326 10.81 40.97 -18.71
CA GLY A 326 11.55 41.78 -19.68
C GLY A 326 11.83 43.20 -19.17
N GLU A 327 11.40 44.20 -19.93
CA GLU A 327 11.64 45.63 -19.65
C GLU A 327 11.01 46.12 -18.33
N GLU A 328 9.87 45.56 -17.93
CA GLU A 328 9.21 45.88 -16.66
C GLU A 328 10.04 45.43 -15.45
N CYS A 329 10.93 44.47 -15.66
CA CYS A 329 11.85 43.99 -14.65
C CYS A 329 13.10 44.85 -14.51
N LYS A 330 13.32 45.92 -15.28
CA LYS A 330 14.50 46.78 -15.08
C LYS A 330 14.44 47.55 -13.77
N ALA A 331 15.61 47.86 -13.21
CA ALA A 331 15.75 48.52 -11.91
C ALA A 331 14.89 49.78 -11.76
N GLU A 332 14.79 50.61 -12.81
CA GLU A 332 13.98 51.83 -12.81
C GLU A 332 12.48 51.53 -12.62
N HIS A 333 11.93 50.58 -13.37
CA HIS A 333 10.52 50.20 -13.30
C HIS A 333 10.18 49.53 -11.97
N ARG A 334 11.04 48.62 -11.49
CA ARG A 334 10.89 47.98 -10.17
C ARG A 334 10.88 49.01 -9.04
N ASN A 335 11.80 49.98 -9.07
CA ASN A 335 11.87 51.03 -8.06
C ASN A 335 10.62 51.93 -8.08
N LYS A 336 10.16 52.34 -9.28
CA LYS A 336 8.93 53.13 -9.43
C LYS A 336 7.71 52.39 -8.86
N LEU A 337 7.59 51.08 -9.15
CA LEU A 337 6.51 50.25 -8.65
C LEU A 337 6.51 50.18 -7.12
N ILE A 338 7.67 49.94 -6.50
CA ILE A 338 7.80 49.87 -5.04
C ILE A 338 7.49 51.20 -4.37
N VAL A 339 7.96 52.32 -4.94
CA VAL A 339 7.64 53.66 -4.42
C VAL A 339 6.13 53.90 -4.46
N GLY A 340 5.47 53.56 -5.58
CA GLY A 340 4.01 53.65 -5.69
C GLY A 340 3.28 52.76 -4.67
N MET A 341 3.78 51.55 -4.44
CA MET A 341 3.18 50.61 -3.48
C MET A 341 3.38 51.04 -2.02
N ARG A 342 4.51 51.71 -1.71
CA ARG A 342 4.75 52.34 -0.41
C ARG A 342 3.83 53.52 -0.16
N GLN A 343 3.60 54.37 -1.17
CA GLN A 343 2.63 55.48 -1.07
C GLN A 343 1.21 54.99 -0.79
N GLN A 344 0.84 53.80 -1.29
CA GLN A 344 -0.45 53.15 -1.02
C GLN A 344 -0.49 52.33 0.28
N SER A 345 0.56 52.39 1.12
CA SER A 345 0.69 51.61 2.36
C SER A 345 0.66 50.09 2.16
N ARG A 346 0.94 49.59 0.95
CA ARG A 346 0.90 48.16 0.59
C ARG A 346 2.24 47.43 0.72
N CYS A 347 3.31 48.13 1.09
CA CYS A 347 4.66 47.58 1.13
C CYS A 347 5.55 48.28 2.18
N LEU A 348 5.13 48.24 3.44
CA LEU A 348 5.70 49.06 4.51
C LEU A 348 6.89 48.41 5.23
N GLU A 349 6.91 47.09 5.34
CA GLU A 349 7.87 46.40 6.23
C GLU A 349 9.04 45.80 5.45
N ARG A 350 8.74 44.95 4.46
CA ARG A 350 9.75 44.18 3.73
C ARG A 350 9.35 43.97 2.28
N VAL A 351 10.35 44.05 1.40
CA VAL A 351 10.26 43.67 -0.01
C VAL A 351 11.17 42.47 -0.23
N ASP A 352 10.61 41.37 -0.72
CA ASP A 352 11.40 40.24 -1.21
C ASP A 352 11.42 40.25 -2.74
N TYR A 353 12.59 39.99 -3.32
CA TYR A 353 12.77 39.86 -4.76
C TYR A 353 13.16 38.43 -5.11
N ASP A 354 12.60 37.90 -6.19
CA ASP A 354 13.03 36.65 -6.82
C ASP A 354 13.36 36.96 -8.28
N PHE A 355 14.64 36.88 -8.64
CA PHE A 355 15.15 37.17 -9.97
C PHE A 355 15.46 35.87 -10.71
N THR A 356 14.85 35.67 -11.87
CA THR A 356 14.95 34.43 -12.63
C THR A 356 15.27 34.71 -14.10
N LEU A 357 16.32 34.10 -14.61
CA LEU A 357 16.64 34.03 -16.04
C LEU A 357 16.00 32.78 -16.65
N LEU A 358 15.34 32.96 -17.80
CA LEU A 358 14.83 31.87 -18.62
C LEU A 358 15.79 31.69 -19.80
N THR A 359 16.34 30.48 -19.95
CA THR A 359 17.25 30.19 -21.06
C THR A 359 16.49 29.72 -22.30
N ALA A 360 17.10 29.90 -23.46
CA ALA A 360 16.70 29.16 -24.65
C ALA A 360 16.78 27.63 -24.39
N PRO A 361 16.07 26.79 -25.17
CA PRO A 361 16.16 25.34 -25.06
C PRO A 361 17.63 24.89 -25.15
N VAL A 362 18.08 24.18 -24.11
CA VAL A 362 19.45 23.66 -24.09
C VAL A 362 19.53 22.45 -25.03
N PRO A 363 20.46 22.40 -25.99
CA PRO A 363 20.52 21.34 -27.01
C PRO A 363 20.48 19.90 -26.46
N ASP A 364 21.09 19.69 -25.29
CA ASP A 364 21.17 18.39 -24.63
C ASP A 364 19.94 18.00 -23.79
N LEU A 365 19.04 18.95 -23.49
CA LEU A 365 17.90 18.76 -22.59
C LEU A 365 16.54 19.02 -23.26
N ASP A 366 16.55 19.63 -24.46
CA ASP A 366 15.38 20.02 -25.25
C ASP A 366 14.33 20.82 -24.45
N LYS A 367 14.80 21.56 -23.44
CA LYS A 367 13.98 22.32 -22.49
C LYS A 367 14.70 23.60 -22.07
N SER A 368 13.94 24.67 -21.91
CA SER A 368 14.38 25.91 -21.27
C SER A 368 14.58 25.70 -19.77
N LEU A 369 15.65 26.28 -19.24
CA LEU A 369 15.94 26.25 -17.81
C LEU A 369 15.50 27.56 -17.15
N LYS A 370 15.17 27.47 -15.86
CA LYS A 370 14.91 28.61 -14.99
C LYS A 370 16.05 28.70 -14.01
N ILE A 371 16.85 29.75 -14.10
CA ILE A 371 18.04 29.98 -13.28
C ILE A 371 17.73 31.14 -12.35
N ARG A 372 17.81 30.92 -11.04
CA ARG A 372 17.71 32.00 -10.06
C ARG A 372 19.07 32.66 -9.92
N VAL A 373 19.08 33.98 -9.93
CA VAL A 373 20.30 34.78 -9.90
C VAL A 373 20.21 35.87 -8.85
N THR A 374 21.34 36.45 -8.47
CA THR A 374 21.37 37.62 -7.61
C THR A 374 20.83 38.84 -8.36
N ARG A 375 20.53 39.92 -7.62
CA ARG A 375 20.09 41.19 -8.23
C ARG A 375 21.16 41.76 -9.17
N GLU A 376 22.43 41.68 -8.78
CA GLU A 376 23.54 42.26 -9.52
C GLU A 376 23.74 41.55 -10.85
N ASP A 377 23.69 40.22 -10.85
CA ASP A 377 23.75 39.40 -12.06
C ASP A 377 22.51 39.62 -12.95
N PHE A 378 21.32 39.72 -12.34
CA PHE A 378 20.09 39.97 -13.09
C PHE A 378 20.08 41.33 -13.79
N ASP A 379 20.61 42.37 -13.15
CA ASP A 379 20.63 43.73 -13.69
C ASP A 379 21.71 43.92 -14.77
N THR A 380 22.71 43.03 -14.82
CA THR A 380 23.78 43.05 -15.83
C THR A 380 23.47 42.18 -17.06
N ILE A 381 22.69 41.11 -16.89
CA ILE A 381 22.37 40.15 -17.95
C ILE A 381 21.10 40.55 -18.70
N THR A 382 21.19 40.57 -20.03
CA THR A 382 20.10 40.91 -20.95
C THR A 382 19.68 39.71 -21.82
N PRO A 383 18.43 39.69 -22.35
CA PRO A 383 18.03 38.69 -23.33
C PRO A 383 18.99 38.67 -24.53
N GLY A 384 19.47 37.48 -24.89
CA GLY A 384 20.50 37.25 -25.91
C GLY A 384 21.89 36.97 -25.35
N ASP A 385 22.15 37.31 -24.09
CA ASP A 385 23.47 37.09 -23.50
C ASP A 385 23.78 35.61 -23.28
N PRO A 386 25.04 35.18 -23.49
CA PRO A 386 25.44 33.80 -23.28
C PRO A 386 25.44 33.46 -21.78
N VAL A 387 24.91 32.29 -21.45
CA VAL A 387 24.94 31.73 -20.10
C VAL A 387 25.59 30.35 -20.16
N SER A 388 26.63 30.18 -19.37
CA SER A 388 27.27 28.88 -19.12
C SER A 388 26.47 28.17 -18.04
N ILE A 389 26.06 26.92 -18.24
CA ILE A 389 25.31 26.15 -17.24
C ILE A 389 26.17 24.98 -16.78
N ALA A 390 26.46 24.93 -15.47
CA ALA A 390 27.16 23.80 -14.87
C ALA A 390 26.25 22.56 -14.86
N VAL A 391 26.66 21.52 -15.60
CA VAL A 391 26.00 20.22 -15.61
C VAL A 391 26.92 19.21 -14.95
N TYR A 392 26.44 18.65 -13.85
CA TYR A 392 27.15 17.64 -13.10
C TYR A 392 26.81 16.25 -13.62
N ARG A 393 27.82 15.40 -13.79
CA ARG A 393 27.62 13.96 -13.96
C ARG A 393 27.71 13.35 -12.57
N GLY A 394 26.58 12.94 -12.01
CA GLY A 394 26.56 12.30 -10.71
C GLY A 394 27.32 10.98 -10.69
N ALA A 395 27.55 10.43 -9.50
CA ALA A 395 28.39 9.24 -9.31
C ALA A 395 27.90 7.99 -10.07
N PHE A 396 26.61 7.91 -10.42
CA PHE A 396 26.04 6.84 -11.24
C PHE A 396 25.89 7.21 -12.72
N GLY A 397 26.52 8.30 -13.17
CA GLY A 397 26.44 8.81 -14.54
C GLY A 397 25.12 9.52 -14.86
N LEU A 398 24.23 9.69 -13.89
CA LEU A 398 22.99 10.46 -14.07
C LEU A 398 23.31 11.96 -13.98
N ARG A 399 22.95 12.69 -15.03
CA ARG A 399 23.18 14.13 -15.13
C ARG A 399 22.22 14.88 -14.23
N TRP A 400 22.70 15.94 -13.59
CA TRP A 400 21.87 16.86 -12.81
C TRP A 400 22.44 18.29 -12.88
N ILE A 401 21.59 19.27 -12.60
CA ILE A 401 21.93 20.70 -12.60
C ILE A 401 21.70 21.21 -11.20
N ASP A 402 22.71 21.85 -10.61
CA ASP A 402 22.53 22.58 -9.36
C ASP A 402 21.92 23.96 -9.67
N LYS A 403 20.68 24.16 -9.24
CA LYS A 403 19.97 25.42 -9.47
C LYS A 403 20.37 26.50 -8.46
N ASP A 404 21.10 26.14 -7.41
CA ASP A 404 21.52 27.05 -6.35
C ASP A 404 22.95 27.54 -6.52
N GLU A 405 23.75 26.98 -7.44
CA GLU A 405 25.13 27.44 -7.73
C GLU A 405 25.19 28.86 -8.34
N TRP A 406 24.06 29.39 -8.81
CA TRP A 406 23.93 30.74 -9.38
C TRP A 406 23.41 31.79 -8.38
N ARG A 407 23.30 31.43 -7.09
CA ARG A 407 23.01 32.37 -6.00
C ARG A 407 24.28 32.74 -5.25
#